data_AF-A0A2N9M7M3-F1
#
_entry.id   AF-A0A2N9M7M3-F1
#
_cell.length_a   1.000
_cell.length_b   1.000
_cell.length_c   1.000
_cell.angle_alpha   90.00
_cell.angle_beta   90.00
_cell.angle_gamma   90.00
#
_symmetry.space_group_name_H-M   'P 1'
#
loop_
_entity.id
_entity.type
_entity.pdbx_description
1 polymer ?
#
loop_
_entity_poly.entity_id
_entity_poly.type
_entity_poly.pdbx_seq_one_letter_code
_entity_poly.pdbx_strand_id
1 'polypeptide(L)'
;MIKNFTPLHGATHPQNLRPPGAPWPPAPSPWPPVYNRLALITRSRAGLFASTTGAVIILGLLWARAAFHRGAPAPPRVSIHPSRILADGSDLATLLIDAPQAAGRPAISIVENPHGAMIQGIERQDKHWQAQIRAGINPGRIALRIEFPGLPPAAAELTSAPAAADSFEDGTPDFLRLDDNDRQTFRRWFTWLAEAQYFQAPANRPAEIDDCAALIRYAYREALRAHESGWAEAARVPVVPAFAPIGKYQYPYTPLGAALFRVRAGPYLPSDLTGGAFAQFADAQTLWRFNTYALGRDLRHALPGDLLFFRHEAGRMPFHSMIYLGESQFRRDGNRYVLYHTGPDGTDPGEIRRLTLLELIHYPQPEWRPVPGNPGFLGVFRWNILRKAFENEDAPHN
;
A
#
# COMPACT_ATOMS: atom_id res chain seq x y z
N MET A 1 53.15 -18.78 12.41
CA MET A 1 53.36 -20.10 13.05
C MET A 1 52.11 -20.94 12.77
N ILE A 2 52.25 -22.24 12.46
CA ILE A 2 51.15 -23.07 11.91
C ILE A 2 50.47 -23.89 13.00
N LYS A 3 49.13 -23.96 12.99
CA LYS A 3 48.21 -25.00 13.54
C LYS A 3 46.75 -24.48 13.46
N ASN A 4 45.70 -25.29 13.32
CA ASN A 4 45.51 -26.49 12.48
C ASN A 4 43.98 -26.69 12.28
N PHE A 5 43.56 -27.36 11.20
CA PHE A 5 42.14 -27.59 10.86
C PHE A 5 41.54 -28.85 11.52
N THR A 6 40.29 -28.76 12.00
CA THR A 6 39.33 -29.88 12.05
C THR A 6 37.87 -29.40 12.01
N PRO A 7 37.05 -29.81 11.03
CA PRO A 7 35.59 -29.74 11.09
C PRO A 7 34.93 -31.13 11.24
N LEU A 8 33.65 -31.18 11.62
CA LEU A 8 32.87 -32.42 11.82
C LEU A 8 31.65 -32.51 10.88
N HIS A 9 31.34 -33.74 10.48
CA HIS A 9 30.07 -34.27 9.93
C HIS A 9 29.33 -33.56 8.77
N GLY A 10 29.07 -34.34 7.72
CA GLY A 10 28.00 -34.10 6.73
C GLY A 10 27.79 -35.38 5.90
N ALA A 11 26.58 -35.96 5.92
CA ALA A 11 26.28 -37.23 5.26
C ALA A 11 25.82 -37.04 3.80
N THR A 12 26.12 -38.02 2.95
CA THR A 12 25.85 -37.96 1.50
C THR A 12 24.53 -38.61 1.10
N HIS A 13 23.69 -37.87 0.37
CA HIS A 13 22.56 -38.40 -0.41
C HIS A 13 22.76 -38.06 -1.90
N PRO A 14 22.76 -39.04 -2.83
CA PRO A 14 22.78 -38.77 -4.25
C PRO A 14 21.37 -38.46 -4.79
N GLN A 15 21.24 -37.39 -5.57
CA GLN A 15 20.07 -37.14 -6.42
C GLN A 15 20.22 -37.92 -7.74
N ASN A 16 19.11 -38.22 -8.42
CA ASN A 16 19.12 -38.82 -9.75
C ASN A 16 18.09 -38.13 -10.65
N LEU A 17 18.45 -37.86 -11.91
CA LEU A 17 17.66 -37.07 -12.87
C LEU A 17 17.42 -37.88 -14.15
N ARG A 18 16.15 -37.95 -14.62
CA ARG A 18 15.80 -37.97 -16.06
C ARG A 18 14.28 -37.79 -16.31
N PRO A 19 13.86 -37.23 -17.46
CA PRO A 19 12.45 -37.00 -17.81
C PRO A 19 11.98 -37.93 -18.99
N PRO A 20 10.99 -37.60 -19.86
CA PRO A 20 9.66 -38.23 -19.82
C PRO A 20 9.21 -38.94 -21.12
N GLY A 21 8.10 -39.71 -21.08
CA GLY A 21 7.43 -40.15 -22.33
C GLY A 21 6.27 -41.17 -22.24
N ALA A 22 5.07 -40.73 -22.67
CA ALA A 22 3.96 -41.50 -23.29
C ALA A 22 3.17 -42.58 -22.48
N PRO A 23 1.94 -42.97 -22.91
CA PRO A 23 0.91 -43.62 -22.07
C PRO A 23 0.45 -45.03 -22.50
N TRP A 24 -0.35 -45.71 -21.65
CA TRP A 24 -1.05 -46.98 -21.94
C TRP A 24 -2.52 -46.98 -21.39
N PRO A 25 -3.42 -47.92 -21.82
CA PRO A 25 -4.88 -47.69 -21.99
C PRO A 25 -5.82 -48.35 -20.94
N PRO A 26 -7.15 -48.11 -21.00
CA PRO A 26 -8.15 -48.63 -20.05
C PRO A 26 -8.79 -49.99 -20.40
N ALA A 27 -9.49 -50.60 -19.44
CA ALA A 27 -10.19 -51.90 -19.54
C ALA A 27 -11.54 -51.89 -18.73
N PRO A 28 -12.50 -52.84 -18.93
CA PRO A 28 -13.93 -52.48 -18.96
C PRO A 28 -14.88 -53.23 -17.98
N SER A 29 -16.20 -53.00 -18.15
CA SER A 29 -17.35 -53.61 -17.45
C SER A 29 -18.22 -54.47 -18.39
N PRO A 30 -18.98 -55.46 -17.86
CA PRO A 30 -20.34 -55.76 -18.37
C PRO A 30 -21.42 -56.09 -17.30
N TRP A 31 -22.69 -56.22 -17.74
CA TRP A 31 -23.97 -56.51 -17.02
C TRP A 31 -24.64 -57.81 -17.59
N PRO A 32 -25.96 -58.20 -17.45
CA PRO A 32 -27.15 -57.80 -16.65
C PRO A 32 -27.76 -59.03 -15.85
N PRO A 33 -29.03 -59.58 -15.93
CA PRO A 33 -30.40 -59.09 -16.22
C PRO A 33 -31.64 -59.64 -15.39
N VAL A 34 -32.62 -58.75 -15.07
CA VAL A 34 -34.11 -58.85 -15.32
C VAL A 34 -35.11 -59.81 -14.57
N TYR A 35 -36.08 -59.17 -13.89
CA TYR A 35 -37.55 -59.37 -13.61
C TYR A 35 -38.40 -60.67 -13.88
N ASN A 36 -39.35 -60.97 -12.96
CA ASN A 36 -40.85 -61.00 -13.13
C ASN A 36 -41.58 -61.34 -11.79
N ARG A 37 -42.65 -60.66 -11.29
CA ARG A 37 -44.11 -60.55 -11.65
C ARG A 37 -45.04 -61.74 -11.27
N LEU A 38 -46.04 -61.51 -10.38
CA LEU A 38 -47.50 -61.78 -10.57
C LEU A 38 -48.39 -61.32 -9.36
N ALA A 39 -49.72 -61.47 -9.43
CA ALA A 39 -50.76 -60.95 -8.50
C ALA A 39 -51.54 -62.10 -7.74
N LEU A 40 -52.55 -61.95 -6.86
CA LEU A 40 -53.82 -61.17 -6.89
C LEU A 40 -54.52 -60.94 -5.51
N ILE A 41 -55.19 -59.79 -5.38
CA ILE A 41 -56.55 -59.47 -4.83
C ILE A 41 -57.21 -60.36 -3.73
N THR A 42 -57.67 -59.74 -2.61
CA THR A 42 -59.08 -59.86 -2.09
C THR A 42 -59.51 -58.80 -1.03
N ARG A 43 -60.82 -58.80 -0.70
CA ARG A 43 -61.66 -57.87 0.10
C ARG A 43 -61.68 -58.20 1.62
N SER A 44 -62.23 -57.43 2.59
CA SER A 44 -62.69 -56.01 2.71
C SER A 44 -63.15 -55.71 4.17
N ARG A 45 -63.20 -54.42 4.58
CA ARG A 45 -64.34 -53.79 5.31
C ARG A 45 -64.13 -52.28 5.48
N ALA A 46 -65.14 -51.55 5.98
CA ALA A 46 -65.24 -50.08 5.92
C ALA A 46 -65.56 -49.43 7.28
N GLY A 47 -65.27 -48.13 7.40
CA GLY A 47 -65.70 -47.25 8.48
C GLY A 47 -65.57 -45.77 8.05
N LEU A 48 -66.65 -44.98 8.19
CA LEU A 48 -66.67 -43.54 7.89
C LEU A 48 -66.22 -42.74 9.12
N PHE A 49 -65.58 -41.58 8.93
CA PHE A 49 -65.83 -40.40 9.77
C PHE A 49 -65.35 -39.07 9.13
N ALA A 50 -66.05 -37.99 9.48
CA ALA A 50 -65.64 -36.58 9.47
C ALA A 50 -65.03 -35.96 8.18
N SER A 51 -65.91 -35.45 7.31
CA SER A 51 -65.57 -34.54 6.21
C SER A 51 -65.32 -33.08 6.67
N THR A 52 -64.29 -32.86 7.50
CA THR A 52 -63.83 -31.51 7.91
C THR A 52 -62.36 -31.24 7.56
N THR A 53 -61.52 -32.26 7.52
CA THR A 53 -60.07 -32.14 7.28
C THR A 53 -59.72 -31.53 5.91
N GLY A 54 -60.54 -31.79 4.89
CA GLY A 54 -60.30 -31.33 3.52
C GLY A 54 -60.25 -29.81 3.38
N ALA A 55 -61.12 -29.07 4.10
CA ALA A 55 -61.13 -27.61 4.06
C ALA A 55 -59.87 -27.03 4.71
N VAL A 56 -59.43 -27.59 5.85
CA VAL A 56 -58.20 -27.16 6.55
C VAL A 56 -56.95 -27.50 5.74
N ILE A 57 -56.92 -28.65 5.08
CA ILE A 57 -55.81 -29.04 4.19
C ILE A 57 -55.76 -28.14 2.95
N ILE A 58 -56.90 -27.78 2.34
CA ILE A 58 -56.94 -26.86 1.19
C ILE A 58 -56.56 -25.44 1.62
N LEU A 59 -57.06 -24.91 2.75
CA LEU A 59 -56.62 -23.61 3.26
C LEU A 59 -55.13 -23.61 3.62
N GLY A 60 -54.63 -24.68 4.26
CA GLY A 60 -53.23 -24.85 4.58
C GLY A 60 -52.34 -24.95 3.35
N LEU A 61 -52.78 -25.65 2.29
CA LEU A 61 -52.09 -25.71 0.99
C LEU A 61 -52.14 -24.36 0.24
N LEU A 62 -53.21 -23.57 0.39
CA LEU A 62 -53.31 -22.23 -0.19
C LEU A 62 -52.44 -21.21 0.57
N TRP A 63 -52.39 -21.27 1.91
CA TRP A 63 -51.46 -20.48 2.72
C TRP A 63 -50.00 -20.89 2.49
N ALA A 64 -49.72 -22.19 2.35
CA ALA A 64 -48.40 -22.68 1.93
C ALA A 64 -48.04 -22.16 0.53
N ARG A 65 -48.96 -22.25 -0.45
CA ARG A 65 -48.75 -21.64 -1.78
C ARG A 65 -48.52 -20.14 -1.71
N ALA A 66 -49.28 -19.40 -0.91
CA ALA A 66 -49.08 -17.96 -0.74
C ALA A 66 -47.73 -17.62 -0.10
N ALA A 67 -47.24 -18.45 0.84
CA ALA A 67 -45.90 -18.33 1.40
C ALA A 67 -44.81 -18.65 0.37
N PHE A 68 -44.95 -19.74 -0.40
CA PHE A 68 -44.04 -20.13 -1.47
C PHE A 68 -44.13 -19.25 -2.75
N HIS A 69 -45.18 -18.43 -2.89
CA HIS A 69 -45.31 -17.43 -3.95
C HIS A 69 -44.78 -16.04 -3.56
N ARG A 70 -44.15 -15.89 -2.38
CA ARG A 70 -43.13 -14.85 -2.21
C ARG A 70 -41.93 -15.23 -3.05
N GLY A 71 -41.87 -14.69 -4.28
CA GLY A 71 -40.75 -14.89 -5.18
C GLY A 71 -39.42 -14.55 -4.50
N ALA A 72 -38.35 -15.28 -4.85
CA ALA A 72 -37.05 -15.08 -4.25
C ALA A 72 -36.64 -13.60 -4.30
N PRO A 73 -36.13 -13.01 -3.19
CA PRO A 73 -35.79 -11.60 -3.15
C PRO A 73 -34.81 -11.25 -4.27
N ALA A 74 -35.11 -10.20 -5.03
CA ALA A 74 -34.20 -9.72 -6.06
C ALA A 74 -32.94 -9.09 -5.42
N PRO A 75 -31.77 -9.13 -6.10
CA PRO A 75 -30.64 -8.31 -5.70
C PRO A 75 -31.01 -6.82 -5.69
N PRO A 76 -30.39 -6.00 -4.83
CA PRO A 76 -30.61 -4.56 -4.83
C PRO A 76 -30.17 -3.94 -6.16
N ARG A 77 -30.80 -2.85 -6.57
CA ARG A 77 -30.43 -2.13 -7.79
C ARG A 77 -29.24 -1.24 -7.49
N VAL A 78 -28.20 -1.33 -8.30
CA VAL A 78 -26.96 -0.55 -8.13
C VAL A 78 -26.59 0.20 -9.39
N SER A 79 -26.01 1.38 -9.24
CA SER A 79 -25.46 2.17 -10.34
C SER A 79 -24.27 2.99 -9.85
N ILE A 80 -23.28 3.22 -10.71
CA ILE A 80 -22.05 3.93 -10.35
C ILE A 80 -21.68 4.94 -11.44
N HIS A 81 -21.43 6.18 -11.02
CA HIS A 81 -21.20 7.30 -11.94
C HIS A 81 -20.08 8.22 -11.42
N PRO A 82 -19.09 8.59 -12.28
CA PRO A 82 -18.82 7.98 -13.58
C PRO A 82 -18.41 6.50 -13.47
N SER A 83 -18.59 5.74 -14.55
CA SER A 83 -18.11 4.35 -14.67
C SER A 83 -16.62 4.26 -15.03
N ARG A 84 -15.95 5.41 -15.16
CA ARG A 84 -14.50 5.53 -15.40
C ARG A 84 -13.95 6.68 -14.55
N ILE A 85 -12.87 6.41 -13.82
CA ILE A 85 -12.11 7.39 -13.04
C ILE A 85 -10.63 7.35 -13.45
N LEU A 86 -9.82 8.30 -13.01
CA LEU A 86 -8.38 8.33 -13.17
C LEU A 86 -7.65 7.65 -11.99
N ALA A 87 -6.55 6.95 -12.26
CA ALA A 87 -5.69 6.32 -11.24
C ALA A 87 -4.73 7.32 -10.59
N ASP A 88 -5.24 8.48 -10.19
CA ASP A 88 -4.48 9.61 -9.66
C ASP A 88 -4.38 9.60 -8.12
N GLY A 89 -5.20 8.80 -7.45
CA GLY A 89 -5.35 8.75 -6.00
C GLY A 89 -6.34 9.78 -5.41
N SER A 90 -7.17 10.43 -6.24
CA SER A 90 -8.07 11.52 -5.83
C SER A 90 -9.43 11.54 -6.54
N ASP A 91 -9.54 11.08 -7.78
CA ASP A 91 -10.78 11.08 -8.57
C ASP A 91 -11.89 10.24 -7.91
N LEU A 92 -13.16 10.56 -8.19
CA LEU A 92 -14.32 10.06 -7.44
C LEU A 92 -15.40 9.47 -8.35
N ALA A 93 -15.93 8.31 -7.96
CA ALA A 93 -17.19 7.79 -8.45
C ALA A 93 -18.22 7.61 -7.32
N THR A 94 -19.45 8.03 -7.54
CA THR A 94 -20.57 7.83 -6.62
C THR A 94 -21.28 6.52 -6.95
N LEU A 95 -21.32 5.60 -5.98
CA LEU A 95 -22.12 4.38 -6.01
C LEU A 95 -23.48 4.65 -5.34
N LEU A 96 -24.58 4.42 -6.06
CA LEU A 96 -25.96 4.49 -5.56
C LEU A 96 -26.58 3.08 -5.52
N ILE A 97 -27.25 2.76 -4.42
CA ILE A 97 -27.84 1.45 -4.12
C ILE A 97 -29.29 1.64 -3.66
N ASP A 98 -30.24 1.19 -4.48
CA ASP A 98 -31.67 1.11 -4.15
C ASP A 98 -32.00 -0.28 -3.60
N ALA A 99 -32.46 -0.32 -2.34
CA ALA A 99 -32.70 -1.53 -1.56
C ALA A 99 -33.85 -1.31 -0.55
N PRO A 100 -34.65 -2.35 -0.24
CA PRO A 100 -35.72 -2.25 0.76
C PRO A 100 -35.22 -1.75 2.12
N GLN A 101 -35.95 -0.82 2.75
CA GLN A 101 -35.55 -0.19 4.02
C GLN A 101 -35.25 -1.20 5.15
N ALA A 102 -35.94 -2.34 5.15
CA ALA A 102 -35.75 -3.42 6.13
C ALA A 102 -34.44 -4.20 5.97
N ALA A 103 -33.70 -4.04 4.87
CA ALA A 103 -32.44 -4.75 4.61
C ALA A 103 -31.24 -4.20 5.43
N GLY A 104 -31.40 -3.05 6.10
CA GLY A 104 -30.34 -2.43 6.89
C GLY A 104 -29.31 -1.68 6.04
N ARG A 105 -28.05 -1.66 6.49
CA ARG A 105 -26.89 -1.03 5.81
C ARG A 105 -26.17 -2.07 4.94
N PRO A 106 -25.76 -1.75 3.71
CA PRO A 106 -24.97 -2.66 2.89
C PRO A 106 -23.58 -2.85 3.48
N ALA A 107 -23.06 -4.08 3.38
CA ALA A 107 -21.63 -4.29 3.27
C ALA A 107 -21.21 -4.05 1.81
N ILE A 108 -20.10 -3.35 1.58
CA ILE A 108 -19.54 -3.11 0.25
C ILE A 108 -18.07 -3.52 0.31
N SER A 109 -17.62 -4.33 -0.64
CA SER A 109 -16.23 -4.79 -0.75
C SER A 109 -15.72 -4.70 -2.19
N ILE A 110 -14.41 -4.49 -2.34
CA ILE A 110 -13.74 -4.55 -3.64
C ILE A 110 -13.24 -5.98 -3.83
N VAL A 111 -13.73 -6.68 -4.87
CA VAL A 111 -13.39 -8.08 -5.15
C VAL A 111 -12.38 -8.24 -6.29
N GLU A 112 -12.11 -7.16 -7.03
CA GLU A 112 -11.06 -7.09 -8.06
C GLU A 112 -10.38 -5.72 -8.00
N ASN A 113 -9.04 -5.71 -8.06
CA ASN A 113 -8.18 -4.54 -7.84
C ASN A 113 -8.43 -3.80 -6.50
N PRO A 114 -8.20 -4.44 -5.34
CA PRO A 114 -8.46 -3.86 -4.01
C PRO A 114 -7.59 -2.64 -3.65
N HIS A 115 -6.54 -2.35 -4.42
CA HIS A 115 -5.71 -1.13 -4.28
C HIS A 115 -5.96 -0.12 -5.42
N GLY A 116 -6.98 -0.34 -6.26
CA GLY A 116 -7.39 0.56 -7.34
C GLY A 116 -8.43 1.61 -6.92
N ALA A 117 -9.09 1.41 -5.79
CA ALA A 117 -10.01 2.37 -5.17
C ALA A 117 -10.15 2.16 -3.66
N MET A 118 -10.77 3.11 -2.98
CA MET A 118 -11.21 3.04 -1.59
C MET A 118 -12.69 3.40 -1.47
N ILE A 119 -13.43 2.66 -0.63
CA ILE A 119 -14.83 2.93 -0.33
C ILE A 119 -14.91 3.90 0.86
N GLN A 120 -15.67 4.98 0.71
CA GLN A 120 -15.82 6.07 1.67
C GLN A 120 -17.30 6.43 1.86
N GLY A 121 -17.66 6.98 3.02
CA GLY A 121 -18.98 7.58 3.26
C GLY A 121 -20.19 6.70 2.92
N ILE A 122 -20.24 5.44 3.42
CA ILE A 122 -21.40 4.56 3.22
C ILE A 122 -22.58 5.08 4.05
N GLU A 123 -23.37 5.96 3.45
CA GLU A 123 -24.41 6.77 4.07
C GLU A 123 -25.78 6.53 3.42
N ARG A 124 -26.85 6.98 4.06
CA ARG A 124 -28.22 6.84 3.56
C ARG A 124 -28.78 8.20 3.19
N GLN A 125 -29.22 8.34 1.94
CA GLN A 125 -29.92 9.52 1.45
C GLN A 125 -31.31 9.10 0.98
N ASP A 126 -32.33 9.58 1.70
CA ASP A 126 -33.74 9.19 1.55
C ASP A 126 -33.95 7.65 1.51
N LYS A 127 -34.26 7.15 0.31
CA LYS A 127 -34.59 5.75 0.03
C LYS A 127 -33.38 4.90 -0.36
N HIS A 128 -32.26 5.53 -0.70
CA HIS A 128 -31.09 4.86 -1.26
C HIS A 128 -29.90 4.89 -0.28
N TRP A 129 -28.98 3.96 -0.44
CA TRP A 129 -27.64 4.06 0.13
C TRP A 129 -26.69 4.66 -0.91
N GLN A 130 -25.79 5.51 -0.46
CA GLN A 130 -24.72 6.11 -1.24
C GLN A 130 -23.37 5.72 -0.66
N ALA A 131 -22.37 5.56 -1.51
CA ALA A 131 -20.96 5.51 -1.11
C ALA A 131 -20.12 6.26 -2.13
N GLN A 132 -19.05 6.92 -1.67
CA GLN A 132 -18.01 7.45 -2.55
C GLN A 132 -16.95 6.39 -2.78
N ILE A 133 -16.47 6.30 -4.02
CA ILE A 133 -15.41 5.41 -4.46
C ILE A 133 -14.25 6.31 -4.91
N ARG A 134 -13.28 6.57 -4.01
CA ARG A 134 -12.08 7.36 -4.31
C ARG A 134 -11.08 6.49 -5.07
N ALA A 135 -10.48 7.01 -6.12
CA ALA A 135 -9.41 6.35 -6.85
C ALA A 135 -8.23 6.00 -5.93
N GLY A 136 -7.65 4.82 -6.12
CA GLY A 136 -6.26 4.54 -5.79
C GLY A 136 -5.37 4.87 -6.99
N ILE A 137 -4.08 4.54 -6.89
CA ILE A 137 -3.11 4.81 -7.97
C ILE A 137 -2.88 3.62 -8.91
N ASN A 138 -3.58 2.50 -8.71
CA ASN A 138 -3.42 1.27 -9.50
C ASN A 138 -4.53 1.16 -10.56
N PRO A 139 -4.25 1.41 -11.85
CA PRO A 139 -5.24 1.35 -12.91
C PRO A 139 -5.70 -0.08 -13.20
N GLY A 140 -6.89 -0.21 -13.78
CA GLY A 140 -7.53 -1.48 -14.12
C GLY A 140 -9.04 -1.45 -13.93
N ARG A 141 -9.69 -2.58 -14.18
CA ARG A 141 -11.09 -2.79 -13.77
C ARG A 141 -11.16 -2.93 -12.25
N ILE A 142 -12.23 -2.40 -11.66
CA ILE A 142 -12.55 -2.51 -10.24
C ILE A 142 -13.96 -3.08 -10.14
N ALA A 143 -14.09 -4.23 -9.50
CA ALA A 143 -15.38 -4.88 -9.26
C ALA A 143 -15.77 -4.72 -7.79
N LEU A 144 -16.98 -4.19 -7.57
CA LEU A 144 -17.57 -3.97 -6.26
C LEU A 144 -18.65 -5.02 -6.00
N ARG A 145 -18.65 -5.61 -4.81
CA ARG A 145 -19.69 -6.53 -4.33
C ARG A 145 -20.48 -5.83 -3.23
N ILE A 146 -21.81 -5.81 -3.37
CA ILE A 146 -22.75 -5.16 -2.46
C ILE A 146 -23.63 -6.24 -1.82
N GLU A 147 -23.63 -6.33 -0.50
CA GLU A 147 -24.32 -7.40 0.24
C GLU A 147 -25.23 -6.82 1.34
N PHE A 148 -26.42 -7.39 1.48
CA PHE A 148 -27.36 -7.10 2.57
C PHE A 148 -27.81 -8.41 3.22
N PRO A 149 -28.09 -8.42 4.54
CA PRO A 149 -28.76 -9.53 5.20
C PRO A 149 -30.07 -9.93 4.48
N GLY A 150 -30.14 -11.18 3.99
CA GLY A 150 -31.35 -11.76 3.40
C GLY A 150 -31.66 -11.37 1.94
N LEU A 151 -30.78 -10.63 1.25
CA LEU A 151 -30.88 -10.38 -0.20
C LEU A 151 -29.73 -11.08 -0.95
N PRO A 152 -29.89 -11.43 -2.24
CA PRO A 152 -28.76 -11.83 -3.07
C PRO A 152 -27.77 -10.66 -3.23
N PRO A 153 -26.46 -10.94 -3.38
CA PRO A 153 -25.47 -9.90 -3.63
C PRO A 153 -25.72 -9.22 -4.99
N ALA A 154 -25.47 -7.91 -5.04
CA ALA A 154 -25.34 -7.16 -6.29
C ALA A 154 -23.87 -6.87 -6.61
N ALA A 155 -23.60 -6.52 -7.86
CA ALA A 155 -22.27 -6.13 -8.32
C ALA A 155 -22.35 -4.80 -9.09
N ALA A 156 -21.35 -3.94 -8.88
CA ALA A 156 -21.13 -2.72 -9.65
C ALA A 156 -19.68 -2.68 -10.13
N GLU A 157 -19.43 -2.05 -11.29
CA GLU A 157 -18.11 -2.07 -11.92
C GLU A 157 -17.72 -0.68 -12.42
N LEU A 158 -16.44 -0.36 -12.31
CA LEU A 158 -15.84 0.81 -12.92
C LEU A 158 -14.44 0.49 -13.47
N THR A 159 -13.89 1.39 -14.28
CA THR A 159 -12.50 1.30 -14.78
C THR A 159 -11.69 2.49 -14.26
N SER A 160 -10.59 2.22 -13.56
CA SER A 160 -9.57 3.23 -13.26
C SER A 160 -8.55 3.29 -14.40
N ALA A 161 -8.44 4.45 -15.05
CA ALA A 161 -7.56 4.69 -16.19
C ALA A 161 -6.16 5.13 -15.72
N PRO A 162 -5.04 4.73 -16.38
CA PRO A 162 -3.71 5.13 -15.94
C PRO A 162 -3.52 6.66 -15.87
N ALA A 163 -3.11 7.17 -14.72
CA ALA A 163 -2.58 8.52 -14.60
C ALA A 163 -1.15 8.57 -15.17
N ALA A 164 -0.86 9.61 -15.96
CA ALA A 164 0.41 9.73 -16.69
C ALA A 164 1.03 11.14 -16.64
N ALA A 165 0.46 12.05 -15.84
CA ALA A 165 0.98 13.40 -15.68
C ALA A 165 2.22 13.45 -14.78
N ASP A 166 3.11 14.39 -15.07
CA ASP A 166 4.24 14.84 -14.25
C ASP A 166 4.32 16.36 -14.38
N SER A 167 3.50 17.07 -13.58
CA SER A 167 3.23 18.51 -13.69
C SER A 167 4.44 19.41 -13.36
N PHE A 168 5.61 18.82 -13.11
CA PHE A 168 6.86 19.51 -12.84
C PHE A 168 8.01 19.04 -13.73
N GLU A 169 7.75 18.09 -14.63
CA GLU A 169 8.74 17.47 -15.53
C GLU A 169 9.98 16.92 -14.80
N ASP A 170 9.84 16.57 -13.51
CA ASP A 170 10.96 16.17 -12.64
C ASP A 170 11.21 14.65 -12.61
N GLY A 171 10.47 13.88 -13.40
CA GLY A 171 10.56 12.42 -13.49
C GLY A 171 9.63 11.70 -12.51
N THR A 172 8.92 12.43 -11.65
CA THR A 172 8.02 11.86 -10.62
C THR A 172 6.57 12.01 -11.05
N PRO A 173 5.85 10.93 -11.43
CA PRO A 173 4.46 11.06 -11.84
C PRO A 173 3.56 11.54 -10.68
N ASP A 174 2.56 12.35 -11.02
CA ASP A 174 1.72 13.07 -10.05
C ASP A 174 0.85 12.14 -9.19
N PHE A 175 0.59 10.91 -9.64
CA PHE A 175 -0.07 9.89 -8.81
C PHE A 175 0.77 9.53 -7.55
N LEU A 176 2.10 9.70 -7.58
CA LEU A 176 2.96 9.53 -6.41
C LEU A 176 3.03 10.78 -5.51
N ARG A 177 2.64 11.97 -6.01
CA ARG A 177 2.69 13.20 -5.20
C ARG A 177 1.55 13.17 -4.19
N LEU A 178 1.88 13.30 -2.90
CA LEU A 178 0.92 13.17 -1.80
C LEU A 178 0.02 14.41 -1.69
N ASP A 179 -1.18 14.24 -1.12
CA ASP A 179 -2.05 15.36 -0.71
C ASP A 179 -1.55 15.99 0.62
N ASP A 180 -2.06 17.16 1.04
CA ASP A 180 -1.47 17.89 2.18
C ASP A 180 -1.55 17.16 3.53
N ASN A 181 -2.58 16.34 3.74
CA ASN A 181 -2.64 15.46 4.90
C ASN A 181 -1.52 14.41 4.83
N ASP A 182 -1.39 13.76 3.68
CA ASP A 182 -0.43 12.69 3.48
C ASP A 182 1.02 13.21 3.44
N ARG A 183 1.27 14.44 2.97
CA ARG A 183 2.58 15.11 3.06
C ARG A 183 3.02 15.26 4.51
N GLN A 184 2.14 15.75 5.39
CA GLN A 184 2.45 15.90 6.82
C GLN A 184 2.59 14.53 7.50
N THR A 185 1.77 13.57 7.11
CA THR A 185 1.81 12.18 7.61
C THR A 185 3.12 11.48 7.23
N PHE A 186 3.54 11.58 5.96
CA PHE A 186 4.83 11.11 5.49
C PHE A 186 5.98 11.76 6.27
N ARG A 187 5.99 13.09 6.46
CA ARG A 187 7.06 13.77 7.22
C ARG A 187 7.20 13.25 8.65
N ARG A 188 6.07 13.05 9.35
CA ARG A 188 6.06 12.49 10.71
C ARG A 188 6.63 11.07 10.72
N TRP A 189 6.13 10.18 9.86
CA TRP A 189 6.64 8.80 9.76
C TRP A 189 8.11 8.76 9.34
N PHE A 190 8.50 9.43 8.26
CA PHE A 190 9.87 9.44 7.73
C PHE A 190 10.91 9.86 8.76
N THR A 191 10.68 10.99 9.45
CA THR A 191 11.61 11.46 10.50
C THR A 191 11.59 10.57 11.73
N TRP A 192 10.42 10.04 12.13
CA TRP A 192 10.29 9.13 13.26
C TRP A 192 10.99 7.79 13.01
N LEU A 193 10.77 7.18 11.84
CA LEU A 193 11.36 5.90 11.42
C LEU A 193 12.88 5.98 11.33
N ALA A 194 13.40 7.11 10.84
CA ALA A 194 14.82 7.37 10.81
C ALA A 194 15.38 7.56 12.23
N GLU A 195 14.78 8.43 13.06
CA GLU A 195 15.24 8.70 14.42
C GLU A 195 15.17 7.45 15.32
N ALA A 196 14.18 6.56 15.11
CA ALA A 196 14.09 5.29 15.81
C ALA A 196 15.37 4.45 15.68
N GLN A 197 16.03 4.47 14.52
CA GLN A 197 17.23 3.66 14.27
C GLN A 197 18.43 4.09 15.12
N TYR A 198 18.52 5.38 15.48
CA TYR A 198 19.53 5.89 16.41
C TYR A 198 19.36 5.32 17.82
N PHE A 199 18.11 5.20 18.28
CA PHE A 199 17.78 4.63 19.59
C PHE A 199 17.74 3.09 19.60
N GLN A 200 17.73 2.43 18.43
CA GLN A 200 17.96 0.99 18.34
C GLN A 200 19.45 0.64 18.47
N ALA A 201 19.73 -0.44 19.21
CA ALA A 201 21.04 -1.08 19.22
C ALA A 201 21.44 -1.59 17.82
N PRO A 202 22.71 -1.51 17.39
CA PRO A 202 23.11 -1.83 16.01
C PRO A 202 22.63 -3.21 15.50
N ALA A 203 22.71 -4.26 16.34
CA ALA A 203 22.29 -5.61 15.97
C ALA A 203 20.75 -5.79 15.79
N ASN A 204 19.95 -4.80 16.20
CA ASN A 204 18.51 -4.81 16.01
C ASN A 204 18.06 -4.10 14.73
N ARG A 205 18.89 -3.20 14.17
CA ARG A 205 18.57 -2.38 13.00
C ARG A 205 18.32 -3.26 11.75
N PRO A 206 17.49 -2.78 10.79
CA PRO A 206 17.37 -3.41 9.48
C PRO A 206 18.73 -3.51 8.77
N ALA A 207 19.07 -4.70 8.28
CA ALA A 207 20.35 -4.96 7.62
C ALA A 207 20.54 -4.25 6.26
N GLU A 208 19.52 -3.53 5.75
CA GLU A 208 19.68 -2.64 4.59
C GLU A 208 20.26 -1.27 4.96
N ILE A 209 20.50 -0.96 6.24
CA ILE A 209 21.03 0.34 6.70
C ILE A 209 22.54 0.25 6.91
N ASP A 210 23.30 0.47 5.83
CA ASP A 210 24.76 0.45 5.77
C ASP A 210 25.38 1.82 5.37
N ASP A 211 24.67 2.65 4.61
CA ASP A 211 25.10 4.00 4.24
C ASP A 211 24.04 5.10 4.49
N CYS A 212 24.42 6.37 4.26
CA CYS A 212 23.56 7.53 4.49
C CYS A 212 22.30 7.54 3.61
N ALA A 213 22.41 7.11 2.35
CA ALA A 213 21.28 6.95 1.44
C ALA A 213 20.45 5.72 1.82
N ALA A 214 21.06 4.69 2.42
CA ALA A 214 20.39 3.48 2.87
C ALA A 214 19.43 3.72 4.04
N LEU A 215 19.88 4.48 5.06
CA LEU A 215 19.02 4.99 6.13
C LEU A 215 17.82 5.78 5.57
N ILE A 216 18.09 6.63 4.58
CA ILE A 216 17.06 7.42 3.89
C ILE A 216 16.08 6.54 3.10
N ARG A 217 16.58 5.56 2.34
CA ARG A 217 15.76 4.63 1.54
C ARG A 217 14.85 3.78 2.43
N TYR A 218 15.37 3.26 3.53
CA TYR A 218 14.59 2.55 4.54
C TYR A 218 13.46 3.44 5.08
N ALA A 219 13.79 4.63 5.59
CA ALA A 219 12.81 5.52 6.19
C ALA A 219 11.74 5.98 5.18
N TYR A 220 12.11 6.22 3.92
CA TYR A 220 11.19 6.58 2.84
C TYR A 220 10.25 5.41 2.49
N ARG A 221 10.80 4.19 2.38
CA ARG A 221 10.04 2.97 2.05
C ARG A 221 9.03 2.62 3.14
N GLU A 222 9.47 2.61 4.39
CA GLU A 222 8.60 2.27 5.52
C GLU A 222 7.57 3.38 5.79
N ALA A 223 7.89 4.66 5.59
CA ALA A 223 6.90 5.74 5.73
C ALA A 223 5.71 5.63 4.76
N LEU A 224 5.89 4.91 3.64
CA LEU A 224 4.85 4.60 2.67
C LEU A 224 4.14 3.26 2.92
N ARG A 225 4.59 2.43 3.88
CA ARG A 225 4.00 1.11 4.17
C ARG A 225 2.74 1.25 5.04
N ALA A 226 1.84 0.27 4.94
CA ALA A 226 0.81 0.06 5.96
C ALA A 226 1.44 -0.39 7.30
N HIS A 227 1.19 0.37 8.37
CA HIS A 227 1.76 0.15 9.71
C HIS A 227 0.83 -0.74 10.56
N GLU A 228 0.56 -1.96 10.08
CA GLU A 228 -0.46 -2.86 10.62
C GLU A 228 0.01 -3.74 11.79
N SER A 229 -0.89 -4.59 12.32
CA SER A 229 -0.62 -5.57 13.36
C SER A 229 0.65 -6.39 13.08
N GLY A 230 1.60 -6.40 14.02
CA GLY A 230 2.88 -7.10 13.89
C GLY A 230 4.00 -6.32 13.18
N TRP A 231 3.69 -5.23 12.45
CA TRP A 231 4.72 -4.38 11.81
C TRP A 231 5.74 -3.86 12.83
N ALA A 232 5.29 -3.44 14.01
CA ALA A 232 6.14 -2.88 15.07
C ALA A 232 7.16 -3.87 15.63
N GLU A 233 6.77 -5.15 15.75
CA GLU A 233 7.62 -6.26 16.18
C GLU A 233 8.67 -6.57 15.11
N ALA A 234 8.26 -6.64 13.85
CA ALA A 234 9.15 -6.84 12.71
C ALA A 234 10.16 -5.69 12.54
N ALA A 235 9.73 -4.44 12.75
CA ALA A 235 10.56 -3.24 12.74
C ALA A 235 11.39 -3.04 14.03
N ARG A 236 11.15 -3.88 15.06
CA ARG A 236 11.83 -3.87 16.38
C ARG A 236 11.80 -2.52 17.08
N VAL A 237 10.73 -1.76 16.88
CA VAL A 237 10.56 -0.42 17.47
C VAL A 237 9.94 -0.50 18.87
N PRO A 238 10.44 0.26 19.86
CA PRO A 238 10.02 0.11 21.27
C PRO A 238 8.65 0.73 21.57
N VAL A 239 8.19 1.66 20.75
CA VAL A 239 6.90 2.37 20.85
C VAL A 239 6.42 2.60 19.42
N VAL A 240 5.11 2.53 19.17
CA VAL A 240 4.50 2.95 17.89
C VAL A 240 3.81 4.30 18.11
N PRO A 241 4.08 5.32 17.28
CA PRO A 241 3.35 6.58 17.37
C PRO A 241 1.93 6.42 16.80
N ALA A 242 0.96 7.08 17.42
CA ALA A 242 -0.43 7.09 16.96
C ALA A 242 -0.65 8.04 15.76
N PHE A 243 0.17 7.90 14.71
CA PHE A 243 0.01 8.63 13.46
C PHE A 243 -0.97 7.91 12.55
N ALA A 244 -1.75 8.68 11.79
CA ALA A 244 -2.54 8.13 10.68
C ALA A 244 -1.64 7.41 9.65
N PRO A 245 -2.15 6.40 8.94
CA PRO A 245 -1.51 5.92 7.71
C PRO A 245 -1.62 6.98 6.61
N ILE A 246 -0.80 6.85 5.57
CA ILE A 246 -0.98 7.57 4.30
C ILE A 246 -2.24 7.02 3.61
N GLY A 247 -3.13 7.92 3.18
CA GLY A 247 -4.42 7.56 2.59
C GLY A 247 -4.38 7.32 1.07
N LYS A 248 -3.52 8.02 0.33
CA LYS A 248 -3.52 8.05 -1.14
C LYS A 248 -3.09 6.72 -1.77
N TYR A 249 -2.08 6.07 -1.20
CA TYR A 249 -1.58 4.75 -1.62
C TYR A 249 -0.71 4.10 -0.51
N GLN A 250 -0.39 2.83 -0.68
CA GLN A 250 0.45 2.06 0.24
C GLN A 250 1.55 1.31 -0.51
N TYR A 251 2.77 1.30 0.00
CA TYR A 251 3.87 0.49 -0.50
C TYR A 251 3.67 -1.00 -0.16
N PRO A 252 3.91 -1.95 -1.09
CA PRO A 252 4.42 -1.79 -2.45
C PRO A 252 3.32 -1.74 -3.54
N TYR A 253 2.06 -1.48 -3.17
CA TYR A 253 0.89 -1.52 -4.06
C TYR A 253 0.77 -0.25 -4.90
N THR A 254 1.71 -0.09 -5.83
CA THR A 254 1.80 1.03 -6.79
C THR A 254 2.10 0.50 -8.20
N PRO A 255 1.90 1.29 -9.28
CA PRO A 255 2.34 0.93 -10.63
C PRO A 255 3.85 0.65 -10.78
N LEU A 256 4.67 1.09 -9.82
CA LEU A 256 6.12 0.82 -9.76
C LEU A 256 6.47 -0.39 -8.88
N GLY A 257 5.49 -1.00 -8.20
CA GLY A 257 5.73 -2.04 -7.22
C GLY A 257 6.68 -1.58 -6.11
N ALA A 258 7.83 -2.25 -6.00
CA ALA A 258 8.88 -1.92 -5.05
C ALA A 258 9.87 -0.82 -5.53
N ALA A 259 9.81 -0.42 -6.81
CA ALA A 259 10.78 0.48 -7.44
C ALA A 259 10.47 1.96 -7.15
N LEU A 260 10.69 2.39 -5.90
CA LEU A 260 10.31 3.72 -5.41
C LEU A 260 11.13 4.89 -5.95
N PHE A 261 12.37 4.68 -6.39
CA PHE A 261 13.32 5.77 -6.64
C PHE A 261 13.60 5.94 -8.12
N ARG A 262 13.48 7.18 -8.63
CA ARG A 262 13.87 7.58 -9.98
C ARG A 262 15.40 7.49 -10.10
N VAL A 263 15.89 6.79 -11.12
CA VAL A 263 17.33 6.61 -11.41
C VAL A 263 17.75 7.16 -12.78
N ARG A 264 16.80 7.63 -13.59
CA ARG A 264 17.03 8.21 -14.93
C ARG A 264 16.52 9.66 -14.99
N ALA A 265 17.28 10.53 -15.66
CA ALA A 265 16.93 11.92 -15.89
C ALA A 265 15.76 12.07 -16.90
N GLY A 266 15.18 13.28 -16.95
CA GLY A 266 14.05 13.62 -17.82
C GLY A 266 12.68 13.31 -17.19
N PRO A 267 11.59 13.82 -17.80
CA PRO A 267 10.23 13.69 -17.28
C PRO A 267 9.75 12.23 -17.26
N TYR A 268 8.67 11.97 -16.52
CA TYR A 268 8.03 10.66 -16.53
C TYR A 268 7.37 10.36 -17.89
N LEU A 269 7.58 9.13 -18.37
CA LEU A 269 6.85 8.54 -19.50
C LEU A 269 6.15 7.25 -19.04
N PRO A 270 4.98 6.87 -19.59
CA PRO A 270 4.32 5.60 -19.23
C PRO A 270 5.17 4.33 -19.45
N SER A 271 6.16 4.39 -20.33
CA SER A 271 7.16 3.33 -20.54
C SER A 271 8.17 3.19 -19.41
N ASP A 272 8.32 4.18 -18.53
CA ASP A 272 9.25 4.14 -17.40
C ASP A 272 8.86 3.11 -16.32
N LEU A 273 7.57 2.73 -16.26
CA LEU A 273 7.04 1.70 -15.35
C LEU A 273 7.73 0.33 -15.52
N THR A 274 8.19 0.02 -16.74
CA THR A 274 8.90 -1.22 -17.06
C THR A 274 10.29 -0.97 -17.66
N GLY A 275 10.54 0.22 -18.21
CA GLY A 275 11.78 0.60 -18.90
C GLY A 275 12.95 0.98 -17.99
N GLY A 276 12.97 0.54 -16.73
CA GLY A 276 14.12 0.69 -15.82
C GLY A 276 14.47 2.12 -15.39
N ALA A 277 13.54 3.07 -15.48
CA ALA A 277 13.77 4.44 -15.00
C ALA A 277 13.66 4.58 -13.48
N PHE A 278 13.08 3.57 -12.82
CA PHE A 278 12.90 3.48 -11.38
C PHE A 278 13.54 2.21 -10.83
N ALA A 279 14.01 2.25 -9.58
CA ALA A 279 14.64 1.12 -8.89
C ALA A 279 14.31 1.10 -7.39
N GLN A 280 14.61 -0.02 -6.73
CA GLN A 280 14.50 -0.15 -5.27
C GLN A 280 15.69 0.49 -4.51
N PHE A 281 16.77 0.80 -5.24
CA PHE A 281 18.02 1.36 -4.77
C PHE A 281 18.29 2.71 -5.45
N ALA A 282 18.89 3.62 -4.70
CA ALA A 282 19.41 4.91 -5.11
C ALA A 282 20.50 5.30 -4.11
N ASP A 283 21.63 5.79 -4.60
CA ASP A 283 22.68 6.37 -3.76
C ASP A 283 22.39 7.85 -3.45
N ALA A 284 23.24 8.50 -2.65
CA ALA A 284 23.07 9.90 -2.28
C ALA A 284 23.06 10.85 -3.49
N GLN A 285 23.79 10.52 -4.58
CA GLN A 285 23.79 11.32 -5.79
C GLN A 285 22.47 11.17 -6.57
N THR A 286 21.92 9.97 -6.63
CA THR A 286 20.69 9.60 -7.32
C THR A 286 19.47 10.19 -6.60
N LEU A 287 19.45 10.11 -5.27
CA LEU A 287 18.43 10.77 -4.45
C LEU A 287 18.44 12.29 -4.66
N TRP A 288 19.62 12.91 -4.55
CA TRP A 288 19.83 14.35 -4.78
C TRP A 288 19.34 14.79 -6.17
N ARG A 289 19.72 14.09 -7.24
CA ARG A 289 19.49 14.54 -8.63
C ARG A 289 18.08 14.27 -9.17
N PHE A 290 17.41 13.21 -8.74
CA PHE A 290 16.21 12.71 -9.41
C PHE A 290 15.01 12.47 -8.49
N ASN A 291 15.18 12.52 -7.16
CA ASN A 291 14.11 12.22 -6.20
C ASN A 291 13.77 13.43 -5.30
N THR A 292 14.55 14.52 -5.42
CA THR A 292 14.38 15.73 -4.64
C THR A 292 14.58 17.00 -5.46
N TYR A 293 13.97 18.10 -5.02
CA TYR A 293 14.15 19.45 -5.56
C TYR A 293 14.76 20.39 -4.51
N ALA A 294 15.49 21.42 -4.98
CA ALA A 294 16.23 22.33 -4.09
C ALA A 294 15.34 23.37 -3.39
N LEU A 295 15.68 23.69 -2.14
CA LEU A 295 15.13 24.82 -1.36
C LEU A 295 16.14 25.97 -1.16
N GLY A 296 17.36 25.81 -1.71
CA GLY A 296 18.49 26.72 -1.55
C GLY A 296 19.53 26.23 -0.53
N ARG A 297 20.38 27.12 -0.03
CA ARG A 297 21.46 26.82 0.93
C ARG A 297 21.20 27.35 2.35
N ASP A 298 19.95 27.71 2.67
CA ASP A 298 19.57 28.24 3.98
C ASP A 298 18.79 27.19 4.79
N LEU A 299 19.35 26.76 5.93
CA LEU A 299 18.70 25.83 6.86
C LEU A 299 17.38 26.36 7.45
N ARG A 300 17.13 27.68 7.40
CA ARG A 300 15.87 28.28 7.88
C ARG A 300 14.67 27.85 7.03
N HIS A 301 14.88 27.36 5.81
CA HIS A 301 13.82 26.83 4.93
C HIS A 301 13.56 25.33 5.12
N ALA A 302 14.36 24.63 5.94
CA ALA A 302 14.24 23.18 6.15
C ALA A 302 13.05 22.83 7.07
N LEU A 303 12.20 21.93 6.60
CA LEU A 303 11.12 21.31 7.38
C LEU A 303 11.48 19.84 7.73
N PRO A 304 10.92 19.28 8.81
CA PRO A 304 11.12 17.86 9.19
C PRO A 304 10.97 16.91 8.00
N GLY A 305 12.03 16.17 7.68
CA GLY A 305 12.08 15.20 6.58
C GLY A 305 12.62 15.74 5.26
N ASP A 306 13.01 17.02 5.19
CA ASP A 306 13.88 17.53 4.13
C ASP A 306 15.32 16.99 4.33
N LEU A 307 16.11 16.98 3.26
CA LEU A 307 17.47 16.43 3.22
C LEU A 307 18.53 17.52 3.07
N LEU A 308 19.70 17.31 3.66
CA LEU A 308 20.91 18.08 3.44
C LEU A 308 21.87 17.24 2.59
N PHE A 309 22.30 17.74 1.44
CA PHE A 309 23.25 17.02 0.59
C PHE A 309 24.63 17.71 0.57
N PHE A 310 25.68 16.91 0.54
CA PHE A 310 27.07 17.35 0.45
C PHE A 310 27.80 16.59 -0.67
N ARG A 311 28.81 17.25 -1.26
CA ARG A 311 29.80 16.66 -2.16
C ARG A 311 31.21 16.95 -1.65
N HIS A 312 32.05 15.92 -1.63
CA HIS A 312 33.46 16.01 -1.26
C HIS A 312 34.31 15.44 -2.41
N GLU A 313 35.35 16.17 -2.84
CA GLU A 313 36.21 15.74 -3.95
C GLU A 313 37.11 14.54 -3.60
N ALA A 314 37.23 14.19 -2.31
CA ALA A 314 38.03 13.08 -1.81
C ALA A 314 37.14 12.03 -1.13
N GLY A 315 37.14 10.80 -1.66
CA GLY A 315 36.45 9.66 -1.07
C GLY A 315 35.99 8.63 -2.12
N ARG A 316 35.66 7.41 -1.66
CA ARG A 316 35.03 6.38 -2.51
C ARG A 316 33.53 6.62 -2.71
N MET A 317 32.90 7.34 -1.78
CA MET A 317 31.54 7.86 -1.84
C MET A 317 31.61 9.40 -1.81
N PRO A 318 31.70 10.10 -2.96
CA PRO A 318 31.90 11.55 -2.99
C PRO A 318 30.63 12.36 -2.66
N PHE A 319 29.47 11.70 -2.47
CA PHE A 319 28.22 12.33 -2.05
C PHE A 319 27.79 11.81 -0.69
N HIS A 320 27.39 12.71 0.19
CA HIS A 320 26.84 12.40 1.51
C HIS A 320 25.48 13.08 1.71
N SER A 321 24.67 12.53 2.61
CA SER A 321 23.31 13.02 2.88
C SER A 321 22.94 12.92 4.35
N MET A 322 22.23 13.93 4.85
CA MET A 322 21.68 13.96 6.21
C MET A 322 20.19 14.25 6.16
N ILE A 323 19.41 13.66 7.07
CA ILE A 323 18.00 13.98 7.27
C ILE A 323 17.91 15.14 8.27
N TYR A 324 17.18 16.20 7.92
CA TYR A 324 16.77 17.21 8.89
C TYR A 324 15.55 16.69 9.66
N LEU A 325 15.72 16.35 10.93
CA LEU A 325 14.63 15.85 11.78
C LEU A 325 13.69 16.99 12.22
N GLY A 326 14.25 18.20 12.43
CA GLY A 326 13.57 19.21 13.23
C GLY A 326 13.66 18.83 14.72
N GLU A 327 12.62 19.14 15.51
CA GLU A 327 12.57 18.73 16.92
C GLU A 327 12.46 17.20 17.05
N SER A 328 13.14 16.63 18.05
CA SER A 328 13.15 15.18 18.27
C SER A 328 11.80 14.67 18.73
N GLN A 329 11.33 13.59 18.10
CA GLN A 329 10.07 12.94 18.47
C GLN A 329 10.23 12.04 19.71
N PHE A 330 11.47 11.66 20.03
CA PHE A 330 11.83 10.81 21.17
C PHE A 330 12.35 11.60 22.39
N ARG A 331 12.90 12.82 22.20
CA ARG A 331 13.37 13.69 23.28
C ARG A 331 12.79 15.10 23.17
N ARG A 332 11.95 15.47 24.14
CA ARG A 332 11.37 16.82 24.23
C ARG A 332 12.30 17.78 24.96
N ASP A 333 13.46 18.03 24.37
CA ASP A 333 14.50 18.95 24.88
C ASP A 333 14.56 20.29 24.12
N GLY A 334 13.67 20.50 23.15
CA GLY A 334 13.55 21.74 22.37
C GLY A 334 14.64 21.95 21.32
N ASN A 335 15.62 21.04 21.22
CA ASN A 335 16.66 21.13 20.20
C ASN A 335 16.16 20.60 18.86
N ARG A 336 16.66 21.22 17.78
CA ARG A 336 16.48 20.72 16.42
C ARG A 336 17.69 19.90 15.98
N TYR A 337 17.44 18.77 15.33
CA TYR A 337 18.43 17.74 15.03
C TYR A 337 18.59 17.47 13.52
N VAL A 338 19.78 17.00 13.17
CA VAL A 338 20.03 16.20 11.97
C VAL A 338 20.33 14.75 12.33
N LEU A 339 20.19 13.86 11.35
CA LEU A 339 20.50 12.44 11.46
C LEU A 339 21.19 11.94 10.18
N TYR A 340 22.24 11.14 10.31
CA TYR A 340 22.91 10.49 9.17
C TYR A 340 23.60 9.19 9.57
N HIS A 341 23.83 8.29 8.61
CA HIS A 341 24.79 7.19 8.76
C HIS A 341 26.14 7.67 8.24
N THR A 342 27.25 7.39 8.92
CA THR A 342 28.59 7.77 8.41
C THR A 342 28.94 7.08 7.10
N GLY A 343 28.40 5.86 6.90
CA GLY A 343 28.86 4.92 5.87
C GLY A 343 30.15 4.19 6.30
N PRO A 344 30.52 3.13 5.57
CA PRO A 344 31.69 2.33 5.88
C PRO A 344 32.98 2.97 5.34
N ASP A 345 34.06 2.96 6.13
CA ASP A 345 35.39 3.41 5.68
C ASP A 345 36.25 2.28 5.08
N GLY A 346 35.83 1.03 5.25
CA GLY A 346 36.53 -0.19 4.83
C GLY A 346 37.12 -0.99 6.00
N THR A 347 37.18 -0.41 7.19
CA THR A 347 37.51 -1.06 8.47
C THR A 347 36.38 -0.97 9.49
N ASP A 348 35.67 0.14 9.53
CA ASP A 348 34.44 0.36 10.28
C ASP A 348 33.23 0.24 9.33
N PRO A 349 32.13 -0.47 9.70
CA PRO A 349 30.88 -0.48 8.94
C PRO A 349 30.13 0.86 8.97
N GLY A 350 30.46 1.75 9.92
CA GLY A 350 29.81 3.03 10.14
C GLY A 350 28.76 3.00 11.24
N GLU A 351 28.31 4.20 11.63
CA GLU A 351 27.32 4.40 12.68
C GLU A 351 26.26 5.47 12.32
N ILE A 352 25.10 5.42 13.00
CA ILE A 352 24.11 6.49 12.93
C ILE A 352 24.49 7.60 13.93
N ARG A 353 24.78 8.80 13.42
CA ARG A 353 25.01 10.01 14.23
C ARG A 353 23.78 10.90 14.23
N ARG A 354 23.45 11.44 15.41
CA ARG A 354 22.41 12.45 15.62
C ARG A 354 23.04 13.68 16.28
N LEU A 355 23.04 14.82 15.59
CA LEU A 355 23.64 16.08 16.05
C LEU A 355 22.57 17.16 16.14
N THR A 356 22.64 18.06 17.11
CA THR A 356 21.88 19.31 17.05
C THR A 356 22.34 20.17 15.87
N LEU A 357 21.48 21.07 15.39
CA LEU A 357 21.89 22.06 14.39
C LEU A 357 23.05 22.94 14.88
N LEU A 358 23.13 23.21 16.18
CA LEU A 358 24.20 24.02 16.75
C LEU A 358 25.57 23.32 16.67
N GLU A 359 25.62 22.02 17.01
CA GLU A 359 26.81 21.19 16.87
C GLU A 359 27.22 21.03 15.40
N LEU A 360 26.26 20.83 14.49
CA LEU A 360 26.56 20.70 13.06
C LEU A 360 27.09 22.00 12.43
N ILE A 361 26.54 23.15 12.81
CA ILE A 361 27.02 24.46 12.31
C ILE A 361 28.45 24.76 12.80
N HIS A 362 28.83 24.26 13.99
CA HIS A 362 30.17 24.43 14.56
C HIS A 362 31.06 23.19 14.40
N TYR A 363 30.66 22.21 13.57
CA TYR A 363 31.35 20.92 13.44
C TYR A 363 32.85 21.11 13.12
N PRO A 364 33.79 20.37 13.73
CA PRO A 364 35.21 20.76 13.71
C PRO A 364 35.77 20.91 12.28
N GLN A 365 35.44 19.96 11.42
CA GLN A 365 35.75 19.96 9.98
C GLN A 365 34.79 20.88 9.20
N PRO A 366 35.26 21.99 8.58
CA PRO A 366 34.40 23.00 7.95
C PRO A 366 33.58 22.48 6.76
N GLU A 367 34.07 21.48 6.03
CA GLU A 367 33.44 20.91 4.84
C GLU A 367 32.12 20.16 5.12
N TRP A 368 31.84 19.84 6.39
CA TRP A 368 30.58 19.24 6.85
C TRP A 368 29.57 20.27 7.36
N ARG A 369 29.93 21.55 7.42
CA ARG A 369 29.03 22.61 7.92
C ARG A 369 28.02 23.00 6.82
N PRO A 370 26.70 22.94 7.06
CA PRO A 370 25.66 23.30 6.10
C PRO A 370 25.47 24.83 6.03
N VAL A 371 26.53 25.54 5.67
CA VAL A 371 26.56 27.01 5.56
C VAL A 371 26.71 27.43 4.09
N PRO A 372 26.11 28.55 3.63
CA PRO A 372 26.12 28.93 2.22
C PRO A 372 27.50 29.00 1.57
N GLY A 373 28.51 29.46 2.33
CA GLY A 373 29.90 29.59 1.90
C GLY A 373 30.72 28.29 1.90
N ASN A 374 30.17 27.16 2.33
CA ASN A 374 30.81 25.85 2.14
C ASN A 374 30.57 25.41 0.67
N PRO A 375 31.62 25.24 -0.16
CA PRO A 375 31.44 24.81 -1.55
C PRO A 375 30.86 23.40 -1.64
N GLY A 376 31.22 22.51 -0.70
CA GLY A 376 30.78 21.11 -0.65
C GLY A 376 29.33 20.93 -0.22
N PHE A 377 28.75 21.85 0.56
CA PHE A 377 27.34 21.80 0.91
C PHE A 377 26.48 22.13 -0.32
N LEU A 378 25.81 21.13 -0.90
CA LEU A 378 25.00 21.31 -2.11
C LEU A 378 23.73 22.11 -1.82
N GLY A 379 23.13 21.92 -0.65
CA GLY A 379 21.99 22.68 -0.15
C GLY A 379 20.99 21.84 0.65
N VAL A 380 19.84 22.45 0.93
CA VAL A 380 18.63 21.82 1.48
C VAL A 380 17.74 21.39 0.32
N PHE A 381 17.23 20.16 0.37
CA PHE A 381 16.45 19.52 -0.68
C PHE A 381 15.19 18.86 -0.11
N ARG A 382 14.13 18.77 -0.91
CA ARG A 382 12.82 18.24 -0.50
C ARG A 382 12.34 17.18 -1.49
N TRP A 383 11.72 16.12 -0.99
CA TRP A 383 11.19 15.03 -1.80
C TRP A 383 10.20 15.49 -2.87
N ASN A 384 10.32 14.95 -4.08
CA ASN A 384 9.42 15.26 -5.19
C ASN A 384 7.96 14.85 -4.91
N ILE A 385 7.74 13.80 -4.11
CA ILE A 385 6.40 13.40 -3.65
C ILE A 385 5.76 14.40 -2.66
N LEU A 386 6.53 15.34 -2.12
CA LEU A 386 6.07 16.43 -1.26
C LEU A 386 5.98 17.78 -1.98
N ARG A 387 6.22 17.80 -3.30
CA ARG A 387 6.13 19.00 -4.15
C ARG A 387 4.66 19.30 -4.43
N LYS A 388 4.22 20.53 -4.13
CA LYS A 388 2.89 21.05 -4.51
C LYS A 388 2.99 22.02 -5.67
N ALA A 389 1.91 22.16 -6.44
CA ALA A 389 1.81 23.24 -7.41
C ALA A 389 1.77 24.57 -6.63
N PHE A 390 2.22 25.65 -7.24
CA PHE A 390 1.96 26.98 -6.68
C PHE A 390 0.47 27.26 -6.84
N GLU A 391 -0.30 26.97 -5.79
CA GLU A 391 -1.59 27.59 -5.58
C GLU A 391 -1.37 29.11 -5.52
N ASN A 392 -2.17 29.86 -6.27
CA ASN A 392 -2.09 31.32 -6.28
C ASN A 392 -2.75 31.89 -5.01
N GLU A 393 -2.10 31.67 -3.87
CA GLU A 393 -2.15 32.63 -2.77
C GLU A 393 -1.59 33.97 -3.33
N ASP A 394 -2.17 35.11 -2.90
CA ASP A 394 -1.89 36.46 -3.40
C ASP A 394 -2.32 36.81 -4.84
N ALA A 395 -3.51 36.36 -5.25
CA ALA A 395 -4.36 37.14 -6.16
C ALA A 395 -5.38 37.95 -5.34
N PRO A 396 -5.18 39.26 -5.07
CA PRO A 396 -6.12 40.04 -4.29
C PRO A 396 -7.45 40.21 -5.03
N HIS A 397 -8.57 39.89 -4.36
CA HIS A 397 -9.89 40.30 -4.81
C HIS A 397 -9.99 41.84 -4.74
N ASN A 398 -10.36 42.45 -5.86
CA ASN A 398 -10.38 43.90 -6.10
C ASN A 398 -11.73 44.31 -6.70
#